data_AF-A0AAX6MXD8-F1
#
_entry.id   AF-A0AAX6MXD8-F1
#
_cell.length_a   1.000
_cell.length_b   1.000
_cell.length_c   1.000
_cell.angle_alpha   90.00
_cell.angle_beta   90.00
_cell.angle_gamma   90.00
#
_symmetry.space_group_name_H-M   'P 1'
#
loop_
_entity.id
_entity.type
_entity.pdbx_description
1 polymer ?
#
loop_
_entity_poly.entity_id
_entity_poly.type
_entity_poly.pdbx_seq_one_letter_code
_entity_poly.pdbx_strand_id
1 'polypeptide(L)'
;MTDQDNYSDIQQEVSEDADTEKDPENVYRGHKATISNPNTSKAAKEHSRQVLANETNEPVDQSNNIRGVREDTNEEKDPGNVARGLKASINNKNVSDEAREKAKEKLRDLEG
;
A
#
# COMPACT_ATOMS: atom_id res chain seq x y z
N MET A 1 40.35 4.75 39.76
CA MET A 1 39.02 5.23 40.18
C MET A 1 38.42 5.86 38.94
N THR A 2 37.43 5.20 38.34
CA THR A 2 36.72 5.74 37.18
C THR A 2 35.44 6.32 37.74
N ASP A 3 35.33 7.64 37.68
CA ASP A 3 34.20 8.38 38.23
C ASP A 3 32.91 7.91 37.55
N GLN A 4 32.06 7.25 38.34
CA GLN A 4 30.62 7.25 38.14
C GLN A 4 30.15 8.71 38.18
N ASP A 5 29.07 9.05 37.47
CA ASP A 5 28.36 10.35 37.53
C ASP A 5 28.56 11.31 36.35
N ASN A 6 28.52 10.80 35.11
CA ASN A 6 28.11 11.64 33.98
C ASN A 6 27.00 10.95 33.17
N TYR A 7 25.81 10.88 33.78
CA TYR A 7 24.55 10.52 33.13
C TYR A 7 23.83 11.75 32.52
N SER A 8 24.59 12.80 32.20
CA SER A 8 24.08 14.02 31.55
C SER A 8 23.81 13.82 30.04
N ASP A 9 24.21 12.69 29.46
CA ASP A 9 23.95 12.29 28.08
C ASP A 9 22.61 11.55 27.89
N ILE A 10 21.83 11.34 28.96
CA ILE A 10 20.44 10.91 28.79
C ILE A 10 19.69 12.10 28.22
N GLN A 11 19.38 12.02 26.93
CA GLN A 11 18.61 13.02 26.22
C GLN A 11 17.32 13.30 26.99
N GLN A 12 17.10 14.59 27.25
CA GLN A 12 15.93 15.16 27.89
C GLN A 12 14.66 14.52 27.35
N GLU A 13 13.76 14.09 28.25
CA GLU A 13 12.54 13.37 27.89
C GLU A 13 11.76 14.12 26.81
N VAL A 14 11.42 13.41 25.74
CA VAL A 14 10.52 13.93 24.71
C VAL A 14 9.21 14.34 25.41
N SER A 15 8.76 15.56 25.16
CA SER A 15 7.53 16.06 25.77
C SER A 15 6.37 15.10 25.46
N GLU A 16 5.63 14.66 26.47
CA GLU A 16 4.52 13.68 26.35
C GLU A 16 3.49 14.08 25.28
N ASP A 17 3.39 15.38 25.00
CA ASP A 17 2.43 15.94 24.04
C ASP A 17 2.86 15.79 22.57
N ALA A 18 4.13 15.49 22.28
CA ALA A 18 4.65 15.42 20.91
C ALA A 18 4.07 14.26 20.07
N ASP A 19 3.53 13.23 20.72
CA ASP A 19 2.92 12.06 20.07
C ASP A 19 1.37 12.11 20.01
N THR A 20 0.75 13.17 20.54
CA THR A 20 -0.72 13.24 20.64
C THR A 20 -1.38 13.80 19.38
N GLU A 21 -0.61 14.43 18.49
CA GLU A 21 -1.14 14.91 17.21
C GLU A 21 -1.35 13.73 16.25
N LYS A 22 -2.56 13.17 16.30
CA LYS A 22 -2.97 12.09 15.40
C LYS A 22 -3.00 12.62 13.98
N ASP A 23 -2.04 12.17 13.17
CA ASP A 23 -2.06 12.39 11.73
C ASP A 23 -3.41 11.92 11.16
N PRO A 24 -4.20 12.82 10.52
CA PRO A 24 -5.51 12.47 9.97
C PRO A 24 -5.43 11.30 8.98
N GLU A 25 -4.31 11.15 8.26
CA GLU A 25 -4.09 10.04 7.34
C GLU A 25 -3.98 8.69 8.07
N ASN A 26 -3.38 8.68 9.26
CA ASN A 26 -3.29 7.47 10.10
C ASN A 26 -4.66 7.09 10.67
N VAL A 27 -5.47 8.07 11.05
CA VAL A 27 -6.86 7.84 11.51
C VAL A 27 -7.71 7.24 10.39
N TYR A 28 -7.61 7.81 9.19
CA TYR A 28 -8.29 7.32 7.99
C TYR A 28 -7.91 5.87 7.66
N ARG A 29 -6.61 5.55 7.68
CA ARG A 29 -6.10 4.18 7.49
C ARG A 29 -6.62 3.21 8.54
N GLY A 30 -6.72 3.65 9.80
CA GLY A 30 -7.28 2.86 10.90
C GLY A 30 -8.73 2.45 10.63
N HIS A 31 -9.59 3.41 10.28
CA HIS A 31 -11.00 3.13 9.96
C HIS A 31 -11.16 2.22 8.73
N LYS A 32 -10.32 2.37 7.71
CA LYS A 32 -10.26 1.44 6.58
C LYS A 32 -9.93 0.02 7.02
N ALA A 33 -8.92 -0.14 7.88
CA ALA A 33 -8.55 -1.45 8.42
C ALA A 33 -9.69 -2.08 9.24
N THR A 34 -10.45 -1.28 10.00
CA THR A 34 -11.63 -1.76 10.74
C THR A 34 -12.69 -2.34 9.81
N ILE A 35 -12.93 -1.71 8.65
CA ILE A 35 -13.91 -2.19 7.66
C ILE A 35 -13.46 -3.51 7.03
N SER A 36 -12.17 -3.64 6.67
CA SER A 36 -11.63 -4.83 6.01
C SER A 36 -11.44 -6.02 6.94
N ASN A 37 -11.28 -5.80 8.26
CA ASN A 37 -11.04 -6.88 9.20
C ASN A 37 -12.28 -7.81 9.32
N PRO A 38 -12.19 -9.12 9.05
CA PRO A 38 -13.33 -10.04 9.19
C PRO A 38 -13.78 -10.22 10.64
N ASN A 39 -12.89 -9.99 11.62
CA ASN A 39 -13.15 -10.19 13.04
C ASN A 39 -13.79 -8.97 13.73
N THR A 40 -14.04 -7.86 13.02
CA THR A 40 -14.71 -6.69 13.59
C THR A 40 -16.22 -6.80 13.47
N SER A 41 -16.93 -6.22 14.44
CA SER A 41 -18.38 -6.25 14.47
C SER A 41 -19.00 -5.41 13.35
N LYS A 42 -20.21 -5.79 12.92
CA LYS A 42 -20.95 -5.05 11.89
C LYS A 42 -21.17 -3.58 12.28
N ALA A 43 -21.52 -3.33 13.54
CA ALA A 43 -21.71 -1.97 14.06
C ALA A 43 -20.42 -1.14 14.00
N ALA A 44 -19.26 -1.72 14.35
CA ALA A 44 -17.98 -1.02 14.29
C ALA A 44 -17.56 -0.69 12.84
N LYS A 45 -17.84 -1.59 11.90
CA LYS A 45 -17.61 -1.35 10.46
C LYS A 45 -18.49 -0.21 9.95
N GLU A 46 -19.77 -0.21 10.30
CA GLU A 46 -20.72 0.82 9.85
C GLU A 46 -20.35 2.19 10.40
N HIS A 47 -20.01 2.26 11.69
CA HIS A 47 -19.49 3.50 12.29
C HIS A 47 -18.23 4.00 11.57
N SER A 48 -17.29 3.10 11.28
CA SER A 48 -16.07 3.46 10.56
C SER A 48 -16.36 3.97 9.14
N ARG A 49 -17.36 3.42 8.45
CA ARG A 49 -17.81 3.94 7.14
C ARG A 49 -18.39 5.34 7.24
N GLN A 50 -19.22 5.60 8.26
CA GLN A 50 -19.82 6.91 8.46
C GLN A 50 -18.77 7.98 8.75
N VAL A 51 -17.78 7.66 9.60
CA VAL A 51 -16.67 8.58 9.88
C VAL A 51 -15.88 8.89 8.61
N LEU A 52 -15.53 7.87 7.82
CA LEU A 52 -14.82 8.06 6.56
C LEU A 52 -15.62 8.87 5.54
N ALA A 53 -16.91 8.60 5.39
CA ALA A 53 -17.78 9.33 4.47
C ALA A 53 -17.89 10.83 4.82
N ASN A 54 -17.98 11.13 6.11
CA ASN A 54 -18.06 12.52 6.60
C ASN A 54 -16.72 13.26 6.45
N GLU A 55 -15.59 12.57 6.68
CA GLU A 55 -14.27 13.18 6.66
C GLU A 55 -13.74 13.40 5.23
N THR A 56 -13.98 12.47 4.30
CA THR A 56 -13.39 12.55 2.95
C THR A 56 -14.28 13.16 1.87
N ASN A 57 -15.56 13.47 2.15
CA ASN A 57 -16.56 13.86 1.13
C ASN A 57 -16.62 12.90 -0.09
N GLU A 58 -16.05 11.71 0.06
CA GLU A 58 -15.90 10.68 -0.97
C GLU A 58 -16.72 9.49 -0.50
N PRO A 59 -17.64 8.97 -1.32
CA PRO A 59 -18.36 7.76 -0.98
C PRO A 59 -17.33 6.64 -0.81
N VAL A 60 -17.35 6.00 0.37
CA VAL A 60 -16.48 4.87 0.68
C VAL A 60 -16.94 3.70 -0.17
N ASP A 61 -16.50 3.66 -1.43
CA ASP A 61 -16.81 2.58 -2.33
C ASP A 61 -16.24 1.30 -1.70
N GLN A 62 -17.09 0.27 -1.68
CA GLN A 62 -16.78 -1.07 -1.18
C GLN A 62 -15.86 -1.82 -2.15
N SER A 63 -14.99 -1.09 -2.85
CA SER A 63 -13.83 -1.63 -3.52
C SER A 63 -12.95 -2.24 -2.43
N ASN A 64 -13.12 -3.54 -2.25
CA ASN A 64 -12.20 -4.41 -1.57
C ASN A 64 -10.85 -4.31 -2.28
N ASN A 65 -10.10 -3.24 -2.00
CA ASN A 65 -8.71 -3.07 -2.36
C ASN A 65 -7.88 -4.02 -1.50
N ILE A 66 -8.00 -5.30 -1.81
CA ILE A 66 -7.02 -6.33 -1.48
C ILE A 66 -5.70 -5.84 -2.09
N ARG A 67 -4.67 -5.68 -1.25
CA ARG A 67 -3.30 -5.43 -1.72
C ARG A 67 -2.95 -6.48 -2.78
N GLY A 68 -2.99 -6.08 -4.06
CA GLY A 68 -2.68 -6.94 -5.20
C GLY A 68 -3.78 -7.08 -6.25
N VAL A 69 -5.03 -6.68 -5.96
CA VAL A 69 -6.10 -6.59 -6.97
C VAL A 69 -6.35 -5.12 -7.23
N ARG A 70 -5.55 -4.52 -8.13
CA ARG A 70 -5.98 -3.27 -8.74
C ARG A 70 -7.21 -3.63 -9.55
N GLU A 71 -8.36 -3.09 -9.18
CA GLU A 71 -9.51 -3.04 -10.08
C GLU A 71 -9.00 -2.64 -11.46
N ASP A 72 -9.43 -3.36 -12.50
CA ASP A 72 -9.23 -3.04 -13.90
C ASP A 72 -9.95 -1.73 -14.26
N THR A 73 -9.59 -0.66 -13.56
CA THR A 73 -9.70 0.68 -14.09
C THR A 73 -8.89 0.65 -15.36
N ASN A 74 -9.51 1.04 -16.48
CA ASN A 74 -8.89 1.11 -17.80
C ASN A 74 -7.80 2.21 -17.84
N GLU A 75 -6.96 2.30 -16.80
CA GLU A 75 -5.71 3.02 -16.83
C GLU A 75 -4.81 2.31 -17.83
N GLU A 76 -4.54 3.02 -18.92
CA GLU A 76 -3.61 2.64 -19.95
C GLU A 76 -2.28 2.26 -19.29
N LYS A 77 -1.95 0.96 -19.33
CA LYS A 77 -0.76 0.42 -18.68
C LYS A 77 0.45 1.14 -19.23
N ASP A 78 1.31 1.66 -18.34
CA ASP A 78 2.57 2.27 -18.72
C ASP A 78 3.37 1.30 -19.61
N PRO A 79 3.61 1.64 -20.89
CA PRO A 79 4.23 0.73 -21.86
C PRO A 79 5.64 0.34 -21.44
N GLY A 80 6.37 1.21 -20.73
CA GLY A 80 7.69 0.92 -20.19
C GLY A 80 7.64 -0.16 -19.10
N ASN A 81 6.61 -0.16 -18.26
CA ASN A 81 6.42 -1.21 -17.25
C ASN A 81 6.03 -2.54 -17.88
N VAL A 82 5.19 -2.51 -18.92
CA VAL A 82 4.84 -3.72 -19.69
C VAL A 82 6.08 -4.31 -20.36
N ALA A 83 6.89 -3.49 -21.04
CA ALA A 83 8.13 -3.93 -21.70
C ALA A 83 9.12 -4.56 -20.71
N ARG A 84 9.31 -3.94 -19.53
CA ARG A 84 10.13 -4.49 -18.44
C ARG A 84 9.64 -5.86 -17.98
N GLY A 85 8.33 -6.02 -17.80
CA GLY A 85 7.72 -7.28 -17.41
C GLY A 85 7.95 -8.39 -18.45
N LEU A 86 7.73 -8.08 -19.74
CA LEU A 86 7.98 -9.02 -20.83
C LEU A 86 9.45 -9.43 -20.89
N LYS A 87 10.39 -8.48 -20.73
CA LYS A 87 11.83 -8.78 -20.66
C LYS A 87 12.20 -9.68 -19.48
N ALA A 88 11.53 -9.51 -18.33
CA ALA A 88 11.71 -10.39 -17.19
C ALA A 88 11.21 -11.81 -17.50
N SER A 89 10.03 -11.96 -18.12
CA SER A 89 9.50 -13.25 -18.55
C SER A 89 10.43 -13.98 -19.52
N ILE A 90 11.06 -13.26 -20.46
CA ILE A 90 12.02 -13.83 -21.43
C ILE A 90 13.25 -14.42 -20.74
N ASN A 91 13.74 -13.80 -19.66
CA ASN A 91 14.94 -14.24 -18.95
C ASN A 91 14.65 -15.27 -17.84
N ASN A 92 13.38 -15.48 -17.50
CA ASN A 92 13.01 -16.38 -16.42
C ASN A 92 13.07 -17.85 -16.87
N LYS A 93 13.97 -18.63 -16.26
CA LYS A 93 14.14 -20.07 -16.51
C LYS A 93 12.91 -20.93 -16.15
N ASN A 94 12.00 -20.41 -15.32
CA ASN A 94 10.78 -21.11 -14.91
C ASN A 94 9.60 -20.85 -15.86
N VAL A 95 9.80 -20.06 -16.92
CA VAL A 95 8.79 -19.78 -17.94
C VAL A 95 9.00 -20.72 -19.12
N SER A 96 7.91 -21.22 -19.70
CA SER A 96 7.97 -22.12 -20.85
C SER A 96 8.54 -21.43 -22.09
N ASP A 97 9.08 -22.23 -23.02
CA ASP A 97 9.64 -21.73 -24.28
C ASP A 97 8.60 -20.97 -25.09
N GLU A 98 7.37 -21.52 -25.19
CA GLU A 98 6.25 -20.87 -25.88
C GLU A 98 5.89 -19.51 -25.26
N ALA A 99 5.86 -19.43 -23.93
CA ALA A 99 5.56 -18.18 -23.23
C ALA A 99 6.66 -17.14 -23.41
N ARG A 100 7.94 -17.56 -23.47
CA ARG A 100 9.06 -16.66 -23.80
C ARG A 100 8.99 -16.15 -25.22
N GLU A 101 8.67 -16.98 -26.20
CA GLU A 101 8.51 -16.54 -27.60
C GLU A 101 7.36 -15.54 -27.74
N LYS A 102 6.19 -15.80 -27.14
CA LYS A 102 5.08 -14.83 -27.09
C LYS A 102 5.48 -13.53 -26.42
N ALA A 103 6.28 -13.58 -25.35
CA ALA A 103 6.77 -12.38 -24.69
C ALA A 103 7.74 -11.57 -25.58
N LYS A 104 8.57 -12.25 -26.39
CA LYS A 104 9.45 -11.58 -27.38
C LYS A 104 8.65 -10.89 -28.48
N GLU A 105 7.62 -11.55 -29.01
CA GLU A 105 6.74 -10.99 -30.04
C GLU A 105 6.07 -9.72 -29.53
N LYS A 106 5.39 -9.79 -28.37
CA LYS A 106 4.73 -8.64 -27.76
C LYS A 106 5.70 -7.50 -27.41
N LEU A 107 6.94 -7.83 -27.03
CA LEU A 107 7.95 -6.81 -26.74
C LEU A 107 8.37 -6.07 -28.02
N ARG A 108 8.49 -6.76 -29.15
CA ARG A 108 8.77 -6.13 -30.45
C ARG A 108 7.62 -5.22 -30.89
N ASP A 109 6.37 -5.65 -30.69
CA ASP A 109 5.19 -4.84 -31.02
C ASP A 109 5.09 -3.57 -30.16
N LEU A 110 5.65 -3.59 -28.95
CA LEU A 110 5.69 -2.44 -28.04
C LEU A 110 6.88 -1.50 -28.27
N GLU A 111 7.99 -2.01 -28.79
CA GLU A 111 9.23 -1.26 -29.04
C GLU A 111 9.37 -0.75 -30.49
N GLY A 112 8.50 -1.20 -31.40
CA GLY A 112 8.44 -0.78 -32.81
C GLY A 112 7.54 0.43 -33.04
#